data_AF-A0A835QJP3-F1
#
_entry.id   AF-A0A835QJP3-F1
#
_cell.length_a   1.000
_cell.length_b   1.000
_cell.length_c   1.000
_cell.angle_alpha   90.00
_cell.angle_beta   90.00
_cell.angle_gamma   90.00
#
_symmetry.space_group_name_H-M   'P 1'
#
loop_
_entity.id
_entity.type
_entity.pdbx_description
1 polymer ?
#
loop_
_entity_poly.entity_id
_entity_poly.type
_entity_poly.pdbx_seq_one_letter_code
_entity_poly.pdbx_strand_id
1 'polypeptide(L)'
;MQGGEEELMVNKTKRGCIRTTRGSWRVQRVKKNGEVFTSWRRPSKEERLKNKLRERRRREVTSRIFAGLRQQGNYLLPKHPDKNDVLKALCEEAGYLVDEDGNLCRKKLAGGPNCATYSEEGNKEAGEGKGFKKEELSLELTLSITL
;
A
#
# COMPACT_ATOMS: atom_id res chain seq x y z
N MET A 1 -3.89 -43.34 16.39
CA MET A 1 -2.96 -42.32 16.90
C MET A 1 -2.28 -41.66 15.72
N GLN A 2 -2.33 -40.31 15.68
CA GLN A 2 -1.35 -39.41 15.05
C GLN A 2 -1.27 -39.52 13.50
N GLY A 3 -1.79 -38.60 12.68
CA GLY A 3 -1.79 -37.15 12.84
C GLY A 3 -0.37 -36.64 12.65
N GLY A 4 0.09 -36.46 11.41
CA GLY A 4 1.50 -36.11 11.16
C GLY A 4 1.92 -35.65 9.76
N GLU A 5 1.00 -35.37 8.83
CA GLU A 5 1.39 -34.93 7.47
C GLU A 5 1.06 -33.46 7.16
N GLU A 6 0.48 -32.70 8.10
CA GLU A 6 0.05 -31.31 7.86
C GLU A 6 1.09 -30.24 8.31
N GLU A 7 2.27 -30.65 8.80
CA GLU A 7 3.25 -29.72 9.39
C GLU A 7 4.47 -29.42 8.48
N LEU A 8 4.29 -29.51 7.16
CA LEU A 8 5.26 -29.02 6.16
C LEU A 8 4.71 -27.86 5.32
N MET A 9 3.85 -27.02 5.91
CA MET A 9 3.76 -25.63 5.46
C MET A 9 5.03 -24.90 5.88
N VAL A 10 6.09 -25.13 5.10
CA VAL A 10 7.33 -24.36 5.14
C VAL A 10 6.94 -22.90 5.14
N ASN A 11 7.00 -22.29 6.32
CA ASN A 11 7.17 -20.87 6.48
C ASN A 11 8.29 -20.49 5.53
N LYS A 12 7.94 -20.00 4.33
CA LYS A 12 8.86 -19.28 3.46
C LYS A 12 9.21 -18.02 4.23
N THR A 13 10.03 -18.15 5.28
CA THR A 13 10.62 -17.04 6.01
C THR A 13 11.21 -16.16 4.94
N LYS A 14 10.64 -14.96 4.77
CA LYS A 14 11.04 -14.01 3.72
C LYS A 14 12.55 -13.81 3.84
N ARG A 15 13.32 -14.55 3.01
CA ARG A 15 14.78 -14.56 3.07
C ARG A 15 15.24 -13.16 2.69
N GLY A 16 16.08 -12.53 3.51
CA GLY A 16 16.50 -11.15 3.27
C GLY A 16 15.47 -10.09 3.67
N CYS A 17 14.51 -10.40 4.56
CA CYS A 17 13.70 -9.36 5.23
C CYS A 17 14.30 -9.00 6.60
N ILE A 18 14.61 -7.70 6.80
CA ILE A 18 15.45 -7.18 7.93
C ILE A 18 14.78 -7.38 9.28
N ARG A 19 13.46 -7.55 9.25
CA ARG A 19 12.65 -7.85 10.43
C ARG A 19 12.79 -9.31 10.87
N THR A 20 12.83 -10.26 9.95
CA THR A 20 12.70 -11.70 10.24
C THR A 20 14.01 -12.47 10.16
N THR A 21 14.92 -12.07 9.28
CA THR A 21 16.14 -12.83 9.04
C THR A 21 17.12 -12.62 10.18
N ARG A 22 17.41 -13.69 10.93
CA ARG A 22 18.44 -13.77 11.97
C ARG A 22 19.72 -14.33 11.33
N GLY A 23 20.87 -13.69 11.54
CA GLY A 23 22.15 -14.13 10.99
C GLY A 23 22.52 -13.54 9.62
N SER A 24 23.32 -14.30 8.85
CA SER A 24 23.90 -13.87 7.57
C SER A 24 22.86 -13.77 6.45
N TRP A 25 22.83 -12.62 5.80
CA TRP A 25 22.00 -12.24 4.67
C TRP A 25 22.72 -12.47 3.36
N ARG A 26 22.07 -13.22 2.47
CA ARG A 26 22.54 -13.34 1.09
C ARG A 26 22.22 -12.05 0.34
N VAL A 27 23.24 -11.39 -0.18
CA VAL A 27 23.13 -10.26 -1.09
C VAL A 27 23.73 -10.68 -2.42
N GLN A 28 22.90 -10.76 -3.46
CA GLN A 28 23.34 -11.00 -4.81
C GLN A 28 23.40 -9.67 -5.55
N ARG A 29 24.51 -9.43 -6.26
CA ARG A 29 24.68 -8.28 -7.15
C ARG A 29 25.11 -8.80 -8.51
N VAL A 30 24.41 -8.36 -9.55
CA VAL A 30 24.76 -8.69 -10.94
C VAL A 30 25.82 -7.69 -11.40
N LYS A 31 26.98 -8.18 -11.86
CA LYS A 31 28.02 -7.34 -12.47
C LYS A 31 27.63 -6.99 -13.91
N LYS A 32 28.27 -5.97 -14.48
CA LYS A 32 28.05 -5.55 -15.88
C LYS A 32 28.25 -6.68 -16.90
N ASN A 33 29.08 -7.67 -16.56
CA ASN A 33 29.41 -8.81 -17.41
C ASN A 33 28.43 -10.00 -17.25
N GLY A 34 27.33 -9.82 -16.51
CA GLY A 34 26.33 -10.88 -16.25
C GLY A 34 26.68 -11.83 -15.10
N GLU A 35 27.90 -11.79 -14.56
CA GLU A 35 28.31 -12.60 -13.41
C GLU A 35 27.55 -12.18 -12.13
N VAL A 36 27.00 -13.14 -11.40
CA VAL A 36 26.28 -12.92 -10.14
C VAL A 36 27.24 -13.08 -8.95
N PHE A 37 27.58 -11.96 -8.30
CA PHE A 37 28.37 -11.98 -7.07
C PHE A 37 27.47 -12.16 -5.85
N THR A 38 27.70 -13.22 -5.08
CA THR A 38 26.97 -13.50 -3.83
C THR A 38 27.82 -13.16 -2.61
N SER A 39 27.34 -12.24 -1.77
CA SER A 39 27.98 -11.83 -0.51
C SER A 39 27.08 -12.14 0.68
N TRP A 40 27.66 -12.52 1.80
CA TRP A 40 26.96 -12.73 3.06
C TRP A 40 27.20 -11.54 3.99
N ARG A 41 26.13 -10.84 4.39
CA ARG A 41 26.18 -9.67 5.27
C ARG A 41 25.46 -9.94 6.59
N ARG A 42 25.84 -9.30 7.69
CA ARG A 42 25.08 -9.40 8.94
C ARG A 42 24.58 -8.02 9.32
N PRO A 43 23.26 -7.75 9.25
CA PRO A 43 22.71 -6.45 9.60
C PRO A 43 23.02 -6.10 11.06
N SER A 44 23.59 -4.91 11.28
CA SER A 44 23.94 -4.41 12.61
C SER A 44 22.70 -4.08 13.44
N LYS A 45 22.88 -3.94 14.77
CA LYS A 45 21.81 -3.48 15.66
C LYS A 45 21.33 -2.08 15.29
N GLU A 46 22.24 -1.18 14.92
CA GLU A 46 21.93 0.19 14.53
C GLU A 46 21.13 0.23 13.22
N GLU A 47 21.51 -0.56 12.21
CA GLU A 47 20.76 -0.66 10.94
C GLU A 47 19.32 -1.14 11.19
N ARG A 48 19.14 -2.11 12.08
CA ARG A 48 17.81 -2.61 12.47
C ARG A 48 16.98 -1.53 13.16
N LEU A 49 17.59 -0.74 14.05
CA LEU A 49 16.91 0.39 14.71
C LEU A 49 16.52 1.49 13.71
N LYS A 50 17.43 1.87 12.80
CA LYS A 50 17.14 2.82 11.72
C LYS A 50 15.99 2.34 10.84
N ASN A 51 15.98 1.07 10.44
CA ASN A 51 14.85 0.51 9.69
C ASN A 51 13.54 0.51 10.50
N LYS A 52 13.59 0.22 11.80
CA LYS A 52 12.40 0.28 12.68
C LYS A 52 11.83 1.70 12.75
N LEU A 53 12.68 2.70 12.90
CA LEU A 53 12.27 4.12 12.92
C LEU A 53 11.71 4.55 11.57
N ARG A 54 12.39 4.23 10.47
CA ARG A 54 11.91 4.50 9.10
C ARG A 54 10.55 3.88 8.85
N GLU A 55 10.36 2.62 9.23
CA GLU A 55 9.09 1.91 9.03
C GLU A 55 7.98 2.46 9.94
N ARG A 56 8.29 2.89 11.17
CA ARG A 56 7.34 3.61 12.04
C ARG A 56 6.90 4.91 11.38
N ARG A 57 7.85 5.74 10.95
CA ARG A 57 7.57 7.02 10.28
C ARG A 57 6.75 6.83 9.01
N ARG A 58 7.11 5.86 8.17
CA ARG A 58 6.35 5.52 6.95
C ARG A 58 4.88 5.22 7.28
N ARG A 59 4.63 4.41 8.31
CA ARG A 59 3.27 4.05 8.75
C ARG A 59 2.51 5.24 9.34
N GLU A 60 3.20 6.08 10.08
CA GLU A 60 2.65 7.30 10.67
C GLU A 60 2.18 8.27 9.59
N VAL A 61 3.02 8.53 8.57
CA VAL A 61 2.67 9.36 7.41
C VAL A 61 1.45 8.79 6.69
N THR A 62 1.44 7.48 6.39
CA THR A 62 0.27 6.84 5.79
C THR A 62 -0.99 7.01 6.65
N SER A 63 -0.87 6.88 7.98
CA SER A 63 -2.00 7.07 8.90
C SER A 63 -2.52 8.51 8.89
N ARG A 64 -1.63 9.51 8.83
CA ARG A 64 -2.00 10.93 8.73
C ARG A 64 -2.73 11.22 7.42
N ILE A 65 -2.26 10.67 6.30
CA ILE A 65 -2.92 10.81 4.99
C ILE A 65 -4.35 10.24 5.03
N PHE A 66 -4.52 8.99 5.50
CA PHE A 66 -5.87 8.39 5.59
C PHE A 66 -6.78 9.10 6.60
N ALA A 67 -6.24 9.72 7.65
CA ALA A 67 -7.02 10.56 8.55
C ALA A 67 -7.50 11.83 7.85
N GLY A 68 -6.62 12.52 7.12
CA GLY A 68 -6.98 13.73 6.35
C GLY A 68 -8.03 13.45 5.28
N LEU A 69 -7.87 12.38 4.51
CA LEU A 69 -8.85 11.98 3.48
C LEU A 69 -10.24 11.69 4.08
N ARG A 70 -10.31 11.05 5.26
CA ARG A 70 -11.59 10.80 5.93
C ARG A 70 -12.26 12.07 6.46
N GLN A 71 -11.47 13.04 6.89
CA GLN A 71 -12.00 14.31 7.42
C GLN A 71 -12.43 15.27 6.32
N GLN A 72 -11.73 15.28 5.17
CA GLN A 72 -11.90 16.30 4.13
C GLN A 72 -12.53 15.79 2.84
N GLY A 73 -12.46 14.48 2.54
CA GLY A 73 -12.86 13.92 1.25
C GLY A 73 -14.36 13.76 1.06
N ASN A 74 -15.18 14.08 2.07
CA ASN A 74 -16.65 14.04 2.00
C ASN A 74 -17.24 12.73 1.42
N TYR A 75 -16.51 11.62 1.58
CA TYR A 75 -16.88 10.30 1.10
C TYR A 75 -18.03 9.70 1.92
N LEU A 76 -18.94 9.00 1.26
CA LEU A 76 -20.01 8.24 1.92
C LEU A 76 -19.46 6.91 2.45
N LEU A 77 -18.70 7.00 3.54
CA LEU A 77 -18.05 5.86 4.16
C LEU A 77 -18.91 5.25 5.29
N PRO A 78 -18.78 3.94 5.56
CA PRO A 78 -19.34 3.32 6.75
C PRO A 78 -18.87 4.02 8.04
N LYS A 79 -19.60 3.82 9.15
CA LYS A 79 -19.28 4.45 10.47
C LYS A 79 -17.84 4.20 10.95
N HIS A 80 -17.28 3.03 10.62
CA HIS A 80 -15.90 2.65 10.93
C HIS A 80 -15.18 2.20 9.66
N PRO A 81 -14.77 3.14 8.79
CA PRO A 81 -14.18 2.78 7.52
C PRO A 81 -12.76 2.26 7.71
N ASP A 82 -12.43 1.19 7.01
CA ASP A 82 -11.07 0.70 6.93
C ASP A 82 -10.25 1.50 5.89
N LYS A 83 -9.00 1.11 5.63
CA LYS A 83 -8.15 1.82 4.66
C LYS A 83 -8.60 1.57 3.21
N ASN A 84 -9.13 0.38 2.93
CA ASN A 84 -9.52 -0.02 1.60
C ASN A 84 -10.82 0.69 1.19
N ASP A 85 -11.75 0.91 2.11
CA ASP A 85 -12.98 1.68 1.89
C ASP A 85 -12.67 3.09 1.42
N VAL A 86 -11.70 3.76 2.08
CA VAL A 86 -11.24 5.09 1.70
C VAL A 86 -10.59 5.06 0.30
N LEU A 87 -9.80 4.02 -0.01
CA LEU A 87 -9.19 3.89 -1.34
C LEU A 87 -10.22 3.63 -2.43
N LYS A 88 -11.24 2.81 -2.17
CA LYS A 88 -12.34 2.55 -3.11
C LYS A 88 -13.11 3.83 -3.41
N ALA A 89 -13.48 4.60 -2.38
CA ALA A 89 -14.14 5.89 -2.55
C ALA A 89 -13.29 6.89 -3.35
N LEU A 90 -11.98 6.95 -3.07
CA LEU A 90 -11.05 7.80 -3.82
C LEU A 90 -10.91 7.36 -5.29
N CYS A 91 -10.88 6.05 -5.55
CA CYS A 91 -10.84 5.52 -6.92
C CYS A 91 -12.12 5.85 -7.69
N GLU A 92 -13.28 5.72 -7.05
CA GLU A 92 -14.57 6.04 -7.64
C GLU A 92 -14.68 7.54 -7.99
N GLU A 93 -14.24 8.43 -7.08
CA GLU A 93 -14.13 9.88 -7.33
C GLU A 93 -13.25 10.17 -8.56
N ALA A 94 -12.15 9.42 -8.71
CA ALA A 94 -11.24 9.55 -9.85
C ALA A 94 -11.73 8.85 -11.14
N GLY A 95 -12.92 8.24 -11.15
CA GLY A 95 -13.49 7.55 -12.31
C GLY A 95 -12.93 6.14 -12.57
N TYR A 96 -12.41 5.48 -11.54
CA TYR A 96 -11.99 4.07 -11.58
C TYR A 96 -12.98 3.19 -10.83
N LEU A 97 -13.20 1.98 -11.35
CA LEU A 97 -13.95 0.90 -10.72
C LEU A 97 -12.96 -0.07 -10.07
N VAL A 98 -13.23 -0.52 -8.85
CA VAL A 98 -12.40 -1.46 -8.10
C VAL A 98 -13.16 -2.78 -7.97
N ASP A 99 -12.62 -3.85 -8.53
CA ASP A 99 -13.21 -5.18 -8.43
C ASP A 99 -13.01 -5.78 -7.03
N GLU A 100 -13.77 -6.84 -6.71
CA GLU A 100 -13.61 -7.59 -5.45
C GLU A 100 -12.22 -8.24 -5.33
N ASP A 101 -11.62 -8.60 -6.46
CA ASP A 101 -10.24 -9.12 -6.55
C ASP A 101 -9.17 -8.03 -6.36
N GLY A 102 -9.55 -6.75 -6.29
CA GLY A 102 -8.65 -5.62 -6.12
C GLY A 102 -8.02 -5.09 -7.41
N ASN A 103 -8.53 -5.50 -8.58
CA ASN A 103 -8.15 -4.93 -9.86
C ASN A 103 -8.83 -3.57 -10.09
N LEU A 104 -8.16 -2.67 -10.82
CA LEU A 104 -8.68 -1.34 -11.16
C LEU A 104 -8.98 -1.24 -12.65
N CYS A 105 -10.23 -0.89 -12.98
CA CYS A 105 -10.67 -0.64 -14.35
C CYS A 105 -11.10 0.81 -14.51
N ARG A 106 -10.88 1.41 -15.70
CA ARG A 106 -11.37 2.76 -15.99
C ARG A 106 -12.88 2.69 -16.26
N LYS A 107 -13.68 3.50 -15.55
CA LYS A 107 -15.11 3.64 -15.82
C LYS A 107 -15.26 4.27 -17.21
N LYS A 108 -15.68 3.49 -18.21
CA LYS A 108 -15.91 4.02 -19.55
C LYS A 108 -17.16 4.88 -19.55
N LEU A 109 -17.01 6.14 -19.96
CA LEU A 109 -18.08 6.88 -20.59
C LEU A 109 -18.53 6.05 -21.79
N ALA A 110 -19.82 5.70 -21.84
CA ALA A 110 -20.41 4.78 -22.82
C ALA A 110 -19.82 4.96 -24.23
N GLY A 111 -19.06 3.97 -24.73
CA GLY A 111 -18.57 4.02 -26.13
C GLY A 111 -17.28 3.28 -26.49
N GLY A 112 -16.65 2.51 -25.60
CA GLY A 112 -15.43 1.75 -25.95
C GLY A 112 -15.53 0.27 -25.60
N PRO A 113 -15.19 -0.68 -26.49
CA PRO A 113 -15.22 -2.10 -26.17
C PRO A 113 -14.09 -2.42 -25.19
N ASN A 114 -14.40 -3.22 -24.16
CA ASN A 114 -13.50 -3.79 -23.13
C ASN A 114 -13.53 -3.09 -21.75
N CYS A 115 -14.55 -3.35 -20.95
CA CYS A 115 -14.42 -3.87 -19.58
C CYS A 115 -15.81 -4.28 -19.08
N ALA A 116 -15.88 -5.42 -18.38
CA ALA A 116 -17.11 -6.14 -18.08
C ALA A 116 -18.16 -5.30 -17.34
N THR A 117 -19.40 -5.42 -17.79
CA THR A 117 -20.60 -4.89 -17.14
C THR A 117 -20.96 -5.74 -15.93
N TYR A 118 -21.05 -5.14 -14.74
CA TYR A 118 -21.99 -5.55 -13.71
C TYR A 118 -22.89 -4.35 -13.41
N SER A 119 -24.19 -4.53 -13.62
CA SER A 119 -25.25 -3.66 -13.17
C SER A 119 -25.36 -3.77 -11.65
N GLU A 120 -25.46 -2.65 -10.94
CA GLU A 120 -26.59 -2.39 -10.04
C GLU A 120 -26.76 -0.88 -9.87
N GLU A 121 -28.03 -0.50 -9.85
CA GLU A 121 -28.54 0.86 -9.83
C GLU A 121 -28.31 1.52 -8.46
N GLY A 122 -27.92 2.78 -8.47
CA GLY A 122 -27.74 3.56 -7.25
C GLY A 122 -27.47 5.01 -7.58
N ASN A 123 -28.53 5.77 -7.87
CA ASN A 123 -28.53 7.21 -7.99
C ASN A 123 -27.85 7.85 -6.77
N LYS A 124 -26.72 8.55 -6.95
CA LYS A 124 -26.22 9.54 -5.98
C LYS A 124 -25.64 10.74 -6.73
N GLU A 125 -26.29 11.87 -6.52
CA GLU A 125 -25.87 13.18 -7.00
C GLU A 125 -24.43 13.45 -6.61
N ALA A 126 -23.61 13.84 -7.58
CA ALA A 126 -22.24 14.26 -7.36
C ALA A 126 -22.25 15.56 -6.56
N GLY A 127 -21.98 15.45 -5.25
CA GLY A 127 -21.72 16.60 -4.40
C GLY A 127 -20.49 17.35 -4.91
N GLU A 128 -20.65 18.65 -5.10
CA GLU A 128 -19.63 19.59 -5.58
C GLU A 128 -18.42 19.57 -4.64
N GLY A 129 -17.32 18.93 -5.10
CA GLY A 129 -16.10 18.76 -4.32
C GLY A 129 -15.44 20.10 -4.02
N LYS A 130 -15.36 20.48 -2.74
CA LYS A 130 -14.56 21.65 -2.33
C LYS A 130 -13.08 21.37 -2.60
N GLY A 131 -12.45 22.28 -3.35
CA GLY A 131 -11.05 22.22 -3.74
C GLY A 131 -10.11 21.99 -2.54
N PHE A 132 -9.34 20.91 -2.63
CA PHE A 132 -8.30 20.54 -1.69
C PHE A 132 -7.18 21.61 -1.75
N LYS A 133 -6.98 22.39 -0.68
CA LYS A 133 -5.89 23.37 -0.60
C LYS A 133 -4.55 22.63 -0.54
N LYS A 134 -3.91 22.46 -1.70
CA LYS A 134 -2.65 21.71 -1.91
C LYS A 134 -1.45 22.25 -1.14
N GLU A 135 -1.50 23.50 -0.70
CA GLU A 135 -0.30 24.25 -0.35
C GLU A 135 0.16 24.03 1.10
N GLU A 136 -0.75 23.68 2.01
CA GLU A 136 -0.45 23.62 3.44
C GLU A 136 0.08 22.25 3.91
N LEU A 137 -0.28 21.17 3.20
CA LEU A 137 0.25 19.82 3.47
C LEU A 137 1.68 19.62 2.94
N SER A 138 2.14 20.49 2.03
CA SER A 138 3.44 20.39 1.38
C SER A 138 4.60 20.59 2.36
N LEU A 139 4.54 21.60 3.23
CA LEU A 139 5.68 21.99 4.07
C LEU A 139 5.87 21.06 5.28
N GLU A 140 4.78 20.65 5.93
CA GLU A 140 4.83 19.72 7.08
C GLU A 140 5.25 18.29 6.67
N LEU A 141 4.78 17.80 5.51
CA LEU A 141 5.26 16.50 4.99
C LEU A 141 6.71 16.58 4.51
N THR A 142 7.11 17.64 3.80
CA THR A 142 8.48 17.74 3.28
C THR A 142 9.51 17.86 4.40
N LEU A 143 9.24 18.65 5.44
CA LEU A 143 10.11 18.78 6.63
C LEU A 143 10.22 17.49 7.46
N SER A 144 9.17 16.66 7.49
CA SER A 144 9.19 15.36 8.19
C SER A 144 9.75 14.20 7.35
N ILE A 145 9.90 14.39 6.04
CA ILE A 145 10.53 13.44 5.11
C ILE A 145 12.07 13.61 5.09
N THR A 146 12.59 14.84 5.31
CA THR A 146 14.03 15.16 5.23
C THR A 146 14.80 15.09 6.57
N LEU A 147 14.14 15.24 7.72
CA LEU A 147 14.71 15.06 9.09
C LEU A 147 14.30 13.71 9.67
#